data_AF-A0A1G6XIB1-F1
#
_entry.id   AF-A0A1G6XIB1-F1
#
_cell.length_a   1.000
_cell.length_b   1.000
_cell.length_c   1.000
_cell.angle_alpha   90.00
_cell.angle_beta   90.00
_cell.angle_gamma   90.00
#
_symmetry.space_group_name_H-M   'P 1'
#
loop_
_entity.id
_entity.type
_entity.pdbx_description
1 polymer ?
#
loop_
_entity_poly.entity_id
_entity_poly.type
_entity_poly.pdbx_seq_one_letter_code
_entity_poly.pdbx_strand_id
1 'polypeptide(L)'
;MILEALCLSEEDPAVRRLAGAFGGGPATVRERLVGEPARRSRRLRFASGGEIIVHDAAVVAVLLHLAPTPGAPRGLDLSDWIDGADNDATLDDLKKALEAPRHFAGMGTPYFTLDGGYARADFKDRRGWNDAGNLLGITVTVEQPGLACGPDDDDCPACADLLVRTSGSGGGVDVDATADALTAALTAGLLTEDAHWVKLADLRPLHASGLMERVECQLTCTACRRIICFTLFRDSSATFGYHVLNDAMRRPLEAIPPVEQWGEEARIAQEDDAMRYVDHEPGAWFLVEKQGGLFLDARYSYNTMLDDSALIRLDETELKSYRARGRDAISALAKRLADNAPYKEESPFHQRDLFRGPGGKQYREAVTAAIVNHTWLAQQRRTT
;
A
#
# COMPACT_ATOMS: atom_id res chain seq x y z
N MET A 1 -16.73 20.58 -19.36
CA MET A 1 -17.48 20.77 -18.09
C MET A 1 -16.84 20.09 -16.87
N ILE A 2 -16.71 18.75 -16.80
CA ILE A 2 -16.15 18.09 -15.60
C ILE A 2 -14.70 18.56 -15.33
N LEU A 3 -13.84 18.52 -16.34
CA LEU A 3 -12.43 18.91 -16.21
C LEU A 3 -12.26 20.39 -15.83
N GLU A 4 -13.13 21.26 -16.33
CA GLU A 4 -13.15 22.70 -15.97
C GLU A 4 -13.48 22.94 -14.49
N ALA A 5 -14.15 22.00 -13.82
CA ALA A 5 -14.55 22.15 -12.42
C ALA A 5 -13.45 21.69 -11.44
N LEU A 6 -12.49 20.89 -11.90
CA LEU A 6 -11.40 20.36 -11.06
C LEU A 6 -10.49 21.49 -10.55
N CYS A 7 -9.98 21.33 -9.34
CA CYS A 7 -9.17 22.30 -8.59
C CYS A 7 -9.86 23.64 -8.28
N LEU A 8 -11.13 23.83 -8.65
CA LEU A 8 -11.88 25.04 -8.35
C LEU A 8 -12.67 24.90 -7.06
N SER A 9 -13.06 26.05 -6.50
CA SER A 9 -13.91 26.08 -5.30
C SER A 9 -15.35 25.74 -5.62
N GLU A 10 -16.10 25.28 -4.62
CA GLU A 10 -17.54 25.00 -4.76
C GLU A 10 -18.37 26.23 -5.21
N GLU A 11 -17.88 27.44 -4.93
CA GLU A 11 -18.53 28.68 -5.31
C GLU A 11 -18.26 29.09 -6.76
N ASP A 12 -17.31 28.43 -7.42
CA ASP A 12 -16.92 28.76 -8.78
C ASP A 12 -18.07 28.52 -9.78
N PRO A 13 -18.30 29.43 -10.75
CA PRO A 13 -19.32 29.25 -11.77
C PRO A 13 -19.24 27.92 -12.53
N ALA A 14 -18.05 27.37 -12.78
CA ALA A 14 -17.90 26.08 -13.45
C ALA A 14 -18.43 24.92 -12.58
N VAL A 15 -18.11 24.93 -11.29
CA VAL A 15 -18.61 23.92 -10.34
C VAL A 15 -20.13 24.03 -10.17
N ARG A 16 -20.68 25.25 -10.13
CA ARG A 16 -22.14 25.47 -10.10
C ARG A 16 -22.84 25.00 -11.36
N ARG A 17 -22.24 25.17 -12.55
CA ARG A 17 -22.77 24.61 -13.81
C ARG A 17 -22.80 23.09 -13.76
N LEU A 18 -21.73 22.45 -13.28
CA LEU A 18 -21.67 21.01 -13.10
C LEU A 18 -22.74 20.51 -12.13
N ALA A 19 -22.90 21.15 -10.96
CA ALA A 19 -23.96 20.83 -10.01
C ALA A 19 -25.36 21.00 -10.64
N GLY A 20 -25.55 22.04 -11.45
CA GLY A 20 -26.77 22.25 -12.25
C GLY A 20 -27.05 21.09 -13.21
N ALA A 21 -26.03 20.60 -13.92
CA ALA A 21 -26.13 19.42 -14.79
C ALA A 21 -26.47 18.14 -14.00
N PHE A 22 -26.04 18.04 -12.75
CA PHE A 22 -26.45 16.96 -11.85
C PHE A 22 -27.84 17.14 -11.21
N GLY A 23 -28.58 18.18 -11.57
CA GLY A 23 -29.95 18.43 -11.10
C GLY A 23 -30.08 19.49 -10.00
N GLY A 24 -29.05 20.30 -9.76
CA GLY A 24 -29.10 21.43 -8.84
C GLY A 24 -28.40 21.15 -7.52
N GLY A 25 -29.14 21.14 -6.40
CA GLY A 25 -28.56 20.94 -5.07
C GLY A 25 -28.20 19.47 -4.77
N PRO A 26 -27.18 19.19 -3.95
CA PRO A 26 -26.86 17.83 -3.55
C PRO A 26 -27.99 17.22 -2.72
N ALA A 27 -28.33 15.97 -3.02
CA ALA A 27 -29.31 15.18 -2.28
C ALA A 27 -28.77 14.75 -0.92
N THR A 28 -27.47 14.45 -0.83
CA THR A 28 -26.79 14.18 0.44
C THR A 28 -25.42 14.84 0.45
N VAL A 29 -25.02 15.30 1.63
CA VAL A 29 -23.69 15.85 1.88
C VAL A 29 -23.09 15.05 3.03
N ARG A 30 -21.92 14.45 2.79
CA ARG A 30 -21.12 13.79 3.82
C ARG A 30 -19.83 14.55 3.98
N GLU A 31 -19.41 14.71 5.21
CA GLU A 31 -18.17 15.40 5.54
C GLU A 31 -17.39 14.61 6.59
N ARG A 32 -16.07 14.58 6.44
CA ARG A 32 -15.16 13.96 7.38
C ARG A 32 -13.78 14.59 7.33
N LEU A 33 -13.04 14.41 8.41
CA LEU A 33 -11.60 14.65 8.43
C LEU A 33 -10.86 13.38 7.99
N VAL A 34 -9.82 13.53 7.17
CA VAL A 34 -9.00 12.42 6.67
C VAL A 34 -7.55 12.65 7.07
N GLY A 35 -6.94 11.65 7.69
CA GLY A 35 -5.53 11.68 8.11
C GLY A 35 -5.20 12.68 9.21
N GLU A 36 -3.94 12.74 9.63
CA GLU A 36 -3.40 13.76 10.53
C GLU A 36 -1.99 14.16 10.04
N PRO A 37 -1.73 15.42 9.66
CA PRO A 37 -2.63 16.58 9.69
C PRO A 37 -3.94 16.40 8.92
N ALA A 38 -5.03 16.87 9.50
CA ALA A 38 -6.36 16.66 8.97
C ALA A 38 -6.60 17.47 7.69
N ARG A 39 -7.00 16.79 6.62
CA ARG A 39 -7.69 17.43 5.49
C ARG A 39 -9.20 17.26 5.63
N ARG A 40 -9.97 18.26 5.24
CA ARG A 40 -11.44 18.20 5.21
C ARG A 40 -11.89 17.61 3.88
N SER A 41 -12.52 16.43 3.93
CA SER A 41 -13.10 15.77 2.77
C SER A 41 -14.62 15.89 2.82
N ARG A 42 -15.20 16.50 1.79
CA ARG A 42 -16.64 16.71 1.67
C ARG A 42 -17.12 16.10 0.35
N ARG A 43 -18.17 15.29 0.43
CA ARG A 43 -18.77 14.59 -0.71
C ARG A 43 -20.18 15.08 -0.92
N LEU A 44 -20.43 15.63 -2.10
CA LEU A 44 -21.72 16.16 -2.54
C LEU A 44 -22.32 15.14 -3.51
N ARG A 45 -23.34 14.39 -3.08
CA ARG A 45 -24.00 13.40 -3.93
C ARG A 45 -25.33 13.94 -4.42
N PHE A 46 -25.56 13.80 -5.71
CA PHE A 46 -26.73 14.31 -6.39
C PHE A 46 -27.70 13.17 -6.72
N ALA A 47 -29.01 13.47 -6.77
CA ALA A 47 -30.04 12.47 -7.04
C ALA A 47 -29.92 11.85 -8.45
N SER A 48 -29.21 12.52 -9.35
CA SER A 48 -28.88 12.04 -10.69
C SER A 48 -27.89 10.87 -10.69
N GLY A 49 -27.08 10.73 -9.64
CA GLY A 49 -25.94 9.78 -9.62
C GLY A 49 -24.59 10.46 -9.82
N GLY A 50 -24.56 11.77 -10.05
CA GLY A 50 -23.33 12.55 -9.95
C GLY A 50 -22.85 12.67 -8.51
N GLU A 51 -21.52 12.72 -8.33
CA GLU A 51 -20.90 13.04 -7.05
C GLU A 51 -19.68 13.95 -7.25
N ILE A 52 -19.55 14.96 -6.40
CA ILE A 52 -18.40 15.87 -6.37
C ILE A 52 -17.68 15.67 -5.04
N ILE A 53 -16.38 15.42 -5.08
CA ILE A 53 -15.52 15.32 -3.89
C ILE A 53 -14.66 16.57 -3.80
N VAL A 54 -14.69 17.20 -2.63
CA VAL A 54 -14.00 18.43 -2.31
C VAL A 54 -13.02 18.16 -1.16
N HIS A 55 -11.74 18.48 -1.36
CA HIS A 55 -10.74 18.51 -0.30
C HIS A 55 -10.36 19.96 -0.02
N ASP A 56 -10.46 20.38 1.23
CA ASP A 56 -10.07 21.73 1.69
C ASP A 56 -10.59 22.87 0.78
N ALA A 57 -11.89 22.77 0.46
CA ALA A 57 -12.65 23.69 -0.41
C ALA A 57 -12.30 23.66 -1.92
N ALA A 58 -11.47 22.73 -2.40
CA ALA A 58 -11.20 22.52 -3.81
C ALA A 58 -11.77 21.19 -4.33
N VAL A 59 -12.38 21.19 -5.50
CA VAL A 59 -12.87 19.95 -6.15
C VAL A 59 -11.69 19.09 -6.58
N VAL A 60 -11.60 17.88 -6.06
CA VAL A 60 -10.51 16.92 -6.37
C VAL A 60 -10.96 15.75 -7.23
N ALA A 61 -12.26 15.43 -7.21
CA ALA A 61 -12.81 14.38 -8.05
C ALA A 61 -14.28 14.65 -8.41
N VAL A 62 -14.68 14.15 -9.56
CA VAL A 62 -16.08 14.04 -9.99
C VAL A 62 -16.34 12.59 -10.37
N LEU A 63 -17.37 12.00 -9.77
CA LEU A 63 -17.77 10.62 -10.01
C LEU A 63 -19.12 10.60 -10.73
N LEU A 64 -19.19 9.76 -11.76
CA LEU A 64 -20.40 9.41 -12.47
C LEU A 64 -20.79 7.99 -12.05
N HIS A 65 -21.76 7.84 -11.15
CA HIS A 65 -22.27 6.52 -10.74
C HIS A 65 -23.28 6.02 -11.77
N LEU A 66 -22.90 5.02 -12.57
CA LEU A 66 -23.78 4.44 -13.59
C LEU A 66 -24.63 3.31 -13.02
N ALA A 67 -24.11 2.59 -12.03
CA ALA A 67 -24.88 1.63 -11.26
C ALA A 67 -25.78 2.35 -10.20
N PRO A 68 -26.94 1.77 -9.85
CA PRO A 68 -27.78 2.29 -8.77
C PRO A 68 -27.02 2.47 -7.45
N THR A 69 -27.23 3.62 -6.81
CA THR A 69 -26.73 3.92 -5.45
C THR A 69 -27.90 4.26 -4.52
N PRO A 70 -27.73 4.23 -3.18
CA PRO A 70 -28.79 4.62 -2.25
C PRO A 70 -29.36 6.04 -2.48
N GLY A 71 -28.56 6.95 -3.05
CA GLY A 71 -28.98 8.32 -3.37
C GLY A 71 -29.45 8.53 -4.81
N ALA A 72 -29.17 7.58 -5.71
CA ALA A 72 -29.51 7.65 -7.12
C ALA A 72 -29.91 6.24 -7.61
N PRO A 73 -31.18 5.83 -7.43
CA PRO A 73 -31.62 4.45 -7.64
C PRO A 73 -31.61 3.99 -9.10
N ARG A 74 -31.38 4.90 -10.05
CA ARG A 74 -31.26 4.58 -11.49
C ARG A 74 -29.82 4.68 -12.01
N GLY A 75 -28.90 5.30 -11.27
CA GLY A 75 -27.62 5.74 -11.82
C GLY A 75 -27.77 6.84 -12.89
N LEU A 76 -26.63 7.33 -13.38
CA LEU A 76 -26.54 8.23 -14.53
C LEU A 76 -26.61 7.43 -15.83
N ASP A 77 -27.11 8.07 -16.89
CA ASP A 77 -26.94 7.61 -18.26
C ASP A 77 -25.64 8.20 -18.81
N LEU A 78 -24.67 7.34 -19.15
CA LEU A 78 -23.37 7.75 -19.63
C LEU A 78 -23.45 8.52 -20.96
N SER A 79 -24.47 8.25 -21.78
CA SER A 79 -24.62 8.88 -23.08
C SER A 79 -24.88 10.39 -23.01
N ASP A 80 -25.34 10.90 -21.86
CA ASP A 80 -25.48 12.33 -21.58
C ASP A 80 -24.13 13.02 -21.30
N TRP A 81 -23.05 12.25 -21.08
CA TRP A 81 -21.76 12.74 -20.61
C TRP A 81 -20.59 12.42 -21.54
N ILE A 82 -20.65 11.31 -22.27
CA ILE A 82 -19.62 10.87 -23.20
C ILE A 82 -20.28 10.47 -24.51
N ASP A 83 -20.09 11.29 -25.54
CA ASP A 83 -20.59 11.01 -26.88
C ASP A 83 -20.06 9.66 -27.40
N GLY A 84 -20.97 8.78 -27.80
CA GLY A 84 -20.61 7.46 -28.35
C GLY A 84 -20.34 6.37 -27.30
N ALA A 85 -20.65 6.60 -26.03
CA ALA A 85 -20.67 5.56 -24.98
C ALA A 85 -22.00 5.55 -24.23
N ASP A 86 -22.42 4.37 -23.78
CA ASP A 86 -23.60 4.15 -22.94
C ASP A 86 -23.23 3.33 -21.69
N ASN A 87 -24.21 3.01 -20.85
CA ASN A 87 -23.97 2.25 -19.61
C ASN A 87 -23.50 0.80 -19.86
N ASP A 88 -23.64 0.29 -21.09
CA ASP A 88 -23.17 -1.03 -21.48
C ASP A 88 -21.74 -0.99 -22.08
N ALA A 89 -21.11 0.19 -22.15
CA ALA A 89 -19.80 0.37 -22.76
C ALA A 89 -18.71 -0.52 -22.14
N THR A 90 -17.97 -1.19 -23.02
CA THR A 90 -16.73 -1.88 -22.65
C THR A 90 -15.55 -0.90 -22.59
N LEU A 91 -14.39 -1.36 -22.10
CA LEU A 91 -13.17 -0.56 -22.12
C LEU A 91 -12.74 -0.14 -23.53
N ASP A 92 -12.98 -0.97 -24.53
CA ASP A 92 -12.66 -0.64 -25.92
C ASP A 92 -13.64 0.40 -26.50
N ASP A 93 -14.89 0.40 -26.05
CA ASP A 93 -15.87 1.41 -26.47
C ASP A 93 -15.57 2.76 -25.82
N LEU A 94 -15.26 2.77 -24.51
CA LEU A 94 -14.78 3.98 -23.82
C LEU A 94 -13.51 4.56 -24.48
N LYS A 95 -12.57 3.70 -24.89
CA LYS A 95 -11.36 4.12 -25.60
C LYS A 95 -11.69 4.84 -26.92
N LYS A 96 -12.66 4.33 -27.68
CA LYS A 96 -13.10 4.96 -28.94
C LYS A 96 -13.81 6.28 -28.66
N ALA A 97 -14.75 6.28 -27.71
CA ALA A 97 -15.55 7.45 -27.38
C ALA A 97 -14.72 8.62 -26.82
N LEU A 98 -13.71 8.31 -25.99
CA LEU A 98 -12.80 9.31 -25.43
C LEU A 98 -11.65 9.71 -26.37
N GLU A 99 -11.47 8.99 -27.48
CA GLU A 99 -10.33 9.15 -28.40
C GLU A 99 -8.95 9.16 -27.69
N ALA A 100 -8.84 8.46 -26.56
CA ALA A 100 -7.70 8.51 -25.66
C ALA A 100 -7.02 7.15 -25.51
N PRO A 101 -5.69 7.09 -25.33
CA PRO A 101 -5.01 5.86 -24.99
C PRO A 101 -5.48 5.34 -23.61
N ARG A 102 -5.70 4.03 -23.53
CA ARG A 102 -5.97 3.37 -22.24
C ARG A 102 -4.66 3.07 -21.52
N HIS A 103 -4.68 3.26 -20.21
CA HIS A 103 -3.62 2.90 -19.28
C HIS A 103 -4.21 2.08 -18.13
N PHE A 104 -3.33 1.52 -17.28
CA PHE A 104 -3.74 0.74 -16.11
C PHE A 104 -3.01 1.22 -14.87
N ALA A 105 -3.77 1.48 -13.81
CA ALA A 105 -3.27 1.63 -12.47
C ALA A 105 -3.21 0.25 -11.81
N GLY A 106 -2.01 -0.22 -11.48
CA GLY A 106 -1.80 -1.58 -10.98
C GLY A 106 -2.26 -2.66 -11.98
N MET A 107 -2.79 -3.77 -11.47
CA MET A 107 -3.14 -4.95 -12.27
C MET A 107 -4.59 -4.98 -12.81
N GLY A 108 -5.39 -3.92 -12.65
CA GLY A 108 -6.81 -4.04 -13.07
C GLY A 108 -7.68 -2.79 -13.02
N THR A 109 -7.11 -1.60 -12.87
CA THR A 109 -7.88 -0.36 -12.84
C THR A 109 -7.58 0.46 -14.09
N PRO A 110 -8.41 0.36 -15.15
CA PRO A 110 -8.17 1.11 -16.37
C PRO A 110 -8.45 2.60 -16.19
N TYR A 111 -7.66 3.43 -16.87
CA TYR A 111 -7.90 4.86 -16.95
C TYR A 111 -7.46 5.45 -18.29
N PHE A 112 -7.92 6.66 -18.57
CA PHE A 112 -7.63 7.43 -19.77
C PHE A 112 -7.03 8.78 -19.39
N THR A 113 -6.09 9.25 -20.21
CA THR A 113 -5.54 10.60 -20.09
C THR A 113 -6.41 11.56 -20.90
N LEU A 114 -6.89 12.61 -20.24
CA LEU A 114 -7.71 13.68 -20.83
C LEU A 114 -6.93 15.00 -20.79
N ASP A 115 -7.35 16.00 -21.57
CA ASP A 115 -6.76 17.33 -21.50
C ASP A 115 -7.12 18.00 -20.16
N GLY A 116 -6.16 18.05 -19.23
CA GLY A 116 -6.35 18.60 -17.89
C GLY A 116 -6.73 17.60 -16.79
N GLY A 117 -6.67 16.28 -17.04
CA GLY A 117 -6.88 15.28 -15.99
C GLY A 117 -6.94 13.83 -16.48
N TYR A 118 -7.57 12.97 -15.69
CA TYR A 118 -7.66 11.54 -15.92
C TYR A 118 -9.07 11.04 -15.64
N ALA A 119 -9.56 10.11 -16.47
CA ALA A 119 -10.80 9.38 -16.24
C ALA A 119 -10.50 7.91 -15.92
N ARG A 120 -10.76 7.49 -14.69
CA ARG A 120 -10.69 6.11 -14.21
C ARG A 120 -12.03 5.43 -14.41
N ALA A 121 -12.04 4.27 -15.04
CA ALA A 121 -13.25 3.48 -15.24
C ALA A 121 -13.31 2.34 -14.22
N ASP A 122 -14.41 2.29 -13.45
CA ASP A 122 -14.63 1.29 -12.41
C ASP A 122 -15.55 0.20 -12.95
N PHE A 123 -14.99 -0.99 -13.18
CA PHE A 123 -15.71 -2.17 -13.65
C PHE A 123 -15.95 -3.16 -12.52
N LYS A 124 -17.02 -3.95 -12.66
CA LYS A 124 -17.32 -5.07 -11.76
C LYS A 124 -16.11 -5.99 -11.58
N ASP A 125 -15.85 -6.33 -10.31
CA ASP A 125 -14.75 -7.19 -9.85
C ASP A 125 -13.34 -6.74 -10.29
N ARG A 126 -13.19 -5.49 -10.78
CA ARG A 126 -11.94 -4.96 -11.37
C ARG A 126 -11.34 -5.86 -12.46
N ARG A 127 -12.18 -6.59 -13.21
CA ARG A 127 -11.76 -7.51 -14.29
C ARG A 127 -12.73 -7.60 -15.46
N GLY A 128 -14.01 -7.24 -15.26
CA GLY A 128 -15.08 -7.38 -16.26
C GLY A 128 -15.09 -6.33 -17.38
N TRP A 129 -13.96 -5.69 -17.69
CA TRP A 129 -13.89 -4.53 -18.58
C TRP A 129 -14.07 -4.84 -20.07
N ASN A 130 -14.11 -6.11 -20.45
CA ASN A 130 -14.40 -6.56 -21.82
C ASN A 130 -15.87 -6.93 -22.01
N ASP A 131 -16.66 -7.01 -20.94
CA ASP A 131 -18.04 -7.45 -21.00
C ASP A 131 -18.98 -6.25 -20.87
N ALA A 132 -20.00 -6.20 -21.72
CA ALA A 132 -21.00 -5.15 -21.69
C ALA A 132 -21.80 -5.16 -20.37
N GLY A 133 -22.18 -3.97 -19.90
CA GLY A 133 -22.97 -3.78 -18.68
C GLY A 133 -22.20 -3.96 -17.35
N ASN A 134 -20.88 -4.17 -17.42
CA ASN A 134 -20.03 -4.28 -16.23
C ASN A 134 -19.43 -2.94 -15.77
N LEU A 135 -19.64 -1.85 -16.50
CA LEU A 135 -19.18 -0.51 -16.11
C LEU A 135 -20.06 0.01 -14.96
N LEU A 136 -19.45 0.27 -13.80
CA LEU A 136 -20.15 0.73 -12.60
C LEU A 136 -20.09 2.25 -12.44
N GLY A 137 -19.01 2.87 -12.91
CA GLY A 137 -18.81 4.30 -12.81
C GLY A 137 -17.55 4.80 -13.50
N ILE A 138 -17.48 6.13 -13.62
CA ILE A 138 -16.29 6.84 -14.10
C ILE A 138 -15.92 7.88 -13.04
N THR A 139 -14.65 7.87 -12.63
CA THR A 139 -14.09 8.84 -11.68
C THR A 139 -13.09 9.72 -12.42
N VAL A 140 -13.34 11.03 -12.45
CA VAL A 140 -12.48 12.02 -13.11
C VAL A 140 -11.71 12.80 -12.06
N THR A 141 -10.39 12.88 -12.21
CA THR A 141 -9.44 13.44 -11.23
C THR A 141 -8.30 14.19 -11.92
N VAL A 142 -7.62 15.08 -11.19
CA VAL A 142 -6.39 15.73 -11.69
C VAL A 142 -5.17 14.84 -11.51
N GLU A 143 -5.13 14.10 -10.40
CA GLU A 143 -4.00 13.22 -10.09
C GLU A 143 -4.10 11.92 -10.88
N GLN A 144 -2.94 11.44 -11.34
CA GLN A 144 -2.88 10.22 -12.14
C GLN A 144 -3.25 8.98 -11.31
N PRO A 145 -4.24 8.18 -11.74
CA PRO A 145 -4.59 6.94 -11.06
C PRO A 145 -3.38 6.02 -10.88
N GLY A 146 -3.18 5.53 -9.65
CA GLY A 146 -2.05 4.66 -9.29
C GLY A 146 -0.78 5.39 -8.86
N LEU A 147 -0.68 6.71 -9.10
CA LEU A 147 0.39 7.56 -8.55
C LEU A 147 -0.07 8.39 -7.34
N ALA A 148 -1.37 8.50 -7.12
CA ALA A 148 -1.95 9.10 -5.93
C ALA A 148 -3.10 8.24 -5.36
N CYS A 149 -3.46 8.48 -4.10
CA CYS A 149 -4.62 7.83 -3.50
C CYS A 149 -5.90 8.37 -4.14
N GLY A 150 -6.87 7.48 -4.43
CA GLY A 150 -8.16 7.91 -4.95
C GLY A 150 -8.89 8.78 -3.92
N PRO A 151 -9.41 9.98 -4.28
CA PRO A 151 -10.21 10.78 -3.36
C PRO A 151 -11.47 10.05 -2.86
N ASP A 152 -11.98 9.11 -3.65
CA ASP A 152 -13.12 8.26 -3.32
C ASP A 152 -12.80 7.19 -2.26
N ASP A 153 -11.52 6.87 -2.04
CA ASP A 153 -11.09 5.95 -0.99
C ASP A 153 -11.25 6.56 0.43
N ASP A 154 -11.48 7.86 0.55
CA ASP A 154 -11.71 8.54 1.85
C ASP A 154 -12.86 7.95 2.66
N ASP A 155 -13.78 7.23 2.00
CA ASP A 155 -14.90 6.52 2.63
C ASP A 155 -14.71 4.99 2.65
N CYS A 156 -13.50 4.49 2.40
CA CYS A 156 -13.23 3.06 2.41
C CYS A 156 -13.63 2.43 3.75
N PRO A 157 -14.59 1.49 3.77
CA PRO A 157 -15.15 0.95 5.01
C PRO A 157 -14.14 0.14 5.83
N ALA A 158 -13.03 -0.27 5.23
CA ALA A 158 -11.98 -1.04 5.89
C ALA A 158 -10.94 -0.18 6.62
N CYS A 159 -10.76 1.09 6.22
CA CYS A 159 -9.65 1.90 6.74
C CYS A 159 -9.95 3.36 7.07
N ALA A 160 -11.07 3.91 6.62
CA ALA A 160 -11.35 5.34 6.76
C ALA A 160 -11.60 5.76 8.23
N ASP A 161 -12.15 4.87 9.04
CA ASP A 161 -12.55 5.14 10.43
C ASP A 161 -11.54 4.63 11.47
N LEU A 162 -10.32 4.27 11.04
CA LEU A 162 -9.30 3.70 11.94
C LEU A 162 -8.50 4.75 12.72
N LEU A 163 -8.46 6.00 12.24
CA LEU A 163 -7.86 7.10 12.97
C LEU A 163 -8.82 7.58 14.07
N VAL A 164 -8.41 7.47 15.33
CA VAL A 164 -9.14 8.02 16.48
C VAL A 164 -8.53 9.37 16.85
N ARG A 165 -9.37 10.37 17.05
CA ARG A 165 -8.96 11.74 17.40
C ARG A 165 -9.21 12.04 18.86
N THR A 166 -8.32 12.83 19.46
CA THR A 166 -8.50 13.37 20.81
C THR A 166 -9.68 14.34 20.87
N SER A 167 -10.40 14.36 22.00
CA SER A 167 -11.63 15.13 22.20
C SER A 167 -11.47 16.66 22.36
N GLY A 168 -10.31 17.23 21.98
CA GLY A 168 -9.95 18.64 22.15
C GLY A 168 -10.12 19.49 20.89
N SER A 169 -10.17 20.82 21.07
CA SER A 169 -10.19 21.78 19.95
C SER A 169 -8.85 21.77 19.21
N GLY A 170 -8.81 21.09 18.06
CA GLY A 170 -7.60 20.80 17.29
C GLY A 170 -7.30 19.32 17.11
N GLY A 171 -8.18 18.42 17.60
CA GLY A 171 -8.06 16.97 17.71
C GLY A 171 -7.02 16.27 16.84
N GLY A 172 -5.81 16.16 17.36
CA GLY A 172 -4.74 15.30 16.84
C GLY A 172 -5.00 13.82 17.13
N VAL A 173 -4.03 12.96 16.78
CA VAL A 173 -4.16 11.52 16.95
C VAL A 173 -4.27 11.13 18.44
N ASP A 174 -5.30 10.36 18.79
CA ASP A 174 -5.31 9.56 20.01
C ASP A 174 -4.49 8.30 19.74
N VAL A 175 -3.24 8.29 20.21
CA VAL A 175 -2.26 7.25 19.86
C VAL A 175 -2.71 5.86 20.31
N ASP A 176 -3.23 5.76 21.53
CA ASP A 176 -3.63 4.46 22.11
C ASP A 176 -4.88 3.94 21.41
N ALA A 177 -5.92 4.77 21.29
CA ALA A 177 -7.16 4.33 20.64
C ALA A 177 -6.96 4.03 19.15
N THR A 178 -6.06 4.76 18.47
CA THR A 178 -5.70 4.49 17.08
C THR A 178 -4.91 3.17 16.95
N ALA A 179 -3.94 2.92 17.83
CA ALA A 179 -3.19 1.65 17.84
C ALA A 179 -4.12 0.44 18.08
N ASP A 180 -5.09 0.57 18.98
CA ASP A 180 -6.09 -0.46 19.26
C ASP A 180 -7.01 -0.70 18.05
N ALA A 181 -7.49 0.36 17.39
CA ALA A 181 -8.30 0.25 16.18
C ALA A 181 -7.54 -0.42 15.02
N LEU A 182 -6.27 -0.06 14.81
CA LEU A 182 -5.41 -0.68 13.80
C LEU A 182 -5.14 -2.16 14.12
N THR A 183 -4.92 -2.51 15.39
CA THR A 183 -4.73 -3.89 15.84
C THR A 183 -5.97 -4.74 15.57
N ALA A 184 -7.16 -4.22 15.92
CA ALA A 184 -8.42 -4.90 15.64
C ALA A 184 -8.63 -5.11 14.13
N ALA A 185 -8.31 -4.12 13.30
CA ALA A 185 -8.43 -4.20 11.85
C ALA A 185 -7.42 -5.21 11.23
N LEU A 186 -6.20 -5.30 11.77
CA LEU A 186 -5.23 -6.33 11.40
C LEU A 186 -5.75 -7.73 11.75
N THR A 187 -6.25 -7.94 12.97
CA THR A 187 -6.82 -9.22 13.39
C THR A 187 -8.02 -9.63 12.52
N ALA A 188 -8.83 -8.66 12.08
CA ALA A 188 -9.96 -8.88 11.18
C ALA A 188 -9.56 -9.10 9.70
N GLY A 189 -8.27 -8.99 9.35
CA GLY A 189 -7.79 -9.14 7.96
C GLY A 189 -8.15 -7.96 7.04
N LEU A 190 -8.52 -6.81 7.61
CA LEU A 190 -8.80 -5.58 6.86
C LEU A 190 -7.52 -4.83 6.48
N LEU A 191 -6.44 -5.08 7.22
CA LEU A 191 -5.11 -4.56 6.98
C LEU A 191 -4.09 -5.70 6.86
N THR A 192 -2.98 -5.41 6.19
CA THR A 192 -1.76 -6.23 6.23
C THR A 192 -0.58 -5.36 6.62
N GLU A 193 0.27 -5.86 7.51
CA GLU A 193 1.48 -5.16 7.95
C GLU A 193 2.63 -5.33 6.95
N ASP A 194 3.41 -4.26 6.74
CA ASP A 194 4.64 -4.32 5.96
C ASP A 194 5.82 -4.73 6.85
N ALA A 195 6.39 -5.90 6.56
CA ALA A 195 7.52 -6.46 7.30
C ALA A 195 8.82 -5.63 7.19
N HIS A 196 8.89 -4.64 6.28
CA HIS A 196 10.03 -3.75 6.14
C HIS A 196 9.99 -2.51 7.06
N TRP A 197 8.97 -2.41 7.93
CA TRP A 197 8.76 -1.28 8.82
C TRP A 197 8.60 -1.72 10.27
N VAL A 198 8.53 -0.76 11.19
CA VAL A 198 8.26 -1.05 12.59
C VAL A 198 6.89 -1.72 12.70
N LYS A 199 6.84 -2.86 13.40
CA LYS A 199 5.59 -3.57 13.67
C LYS A 199 4.67 -2.69 14.53
N LEU A 200 3.37 -2.77 14.33
CA LEU A 200 2.40 -1.99 15.10
C LEU A 200 2.53 -2.27 16.60
N ALA A 201 2.78 -3.52 16.98
CA ALA A 201 3.00 -3.91 18.37
C ALA A 201 4.26 -3.27 18.99
N ASP A 202 5.27 -2.99 18.18
CA ASP A 202 6.55 -2.42 18.61
C ASP A 202 6.53 -0.88 18.56
N LEU A 203 5.55 -0.26 17.89
CA LEU A 203 5.45 1.19 17.67
C LEU A 203 5.50 2.02 18.96
N ARG A 204 4.66 1.67 19.95
CA ARG A 204 4.58 2.40 21.23
C ARG A 204 5.80 2.17 22.12
N PRO A 205 6.26 0.93 22.37
CA PRO A 205 7.48 0.69 23.15
C PRO A 205 8.71 1.41 22.57
N LEU A 206 8.90 1.36 21.25
CA LEU A 206 9.99 2.08 20.58
C LEU A 206 9.89 3.58 20.76
N HIS A 207 8.69 4.16 20.60
CA HIS A 207 8.50 5.60 20.81
C HIS A 207 8.77 6.00 22.26
N ALA A 208 8.24 5.25 23.23
CA ALA A 208 8.43 5.50 24.66
C ALA A 208 9.91 5.41 25.09
N SER A 209 10.73 4.61 24.39
CA SER A 209 12.17 4.51 24.67
C SER A 209 12.94 5.79 24.37
N GLY A 210 12.43 6.66 23.49
CA GLY A 210 13.12 7.86 23.03
C GLY A 210 14.35 7.60 22.16
N LEU A 211 14.64 6.35 21.77
CA LEU A 211 15.85 6.00 21.01
C LEU A 211 15.82 6.43 19.54
N MET A 212 14.63 6.74 19.01
CA MET A 212 14.41 7.19 17.63
C MET A 212 13.79 8.58 17.64
N GLU A 213 14.09 9.41 16.65
CA GLU A 213 13.38 10.69 16.45
C GLU A 213 11.97 10.43 15.91
N ARG A 214 11.83 9.37 15.10
CA ARG A 214 10.62 9.01 14.39
C ARG A 214 10.44 7.50 14.35
N VAL A 215 9.30 7.03 14.85
CA VAL A 215 8.89 5.62 14.77
C VAL A 215 7.67 5.53 13.86
N GLU A 216 7.75 4.72 12.80
CA GLU A 216 6.65 4.58 11.82
C GLU A 216 6.30 3.12 11.57
N CYS A 217 5.00 2.83 11.70
CA CYS A 217 4.39 1.61 11.22
C CYS A 217 3.66 1.87 9.90
N GLN A 218 3.76 0.93 8.96
CA GLN A 218 3.04 0.97 7.68
C GLN A 218 2.11 -0.23 7.50
N LEU A 219 0.85 0.05 7.18
CA LEU A 219 -0.23 -0.94 7.09
C LEU A 219 -0.99 -0.76 5.77
N THR A 220 -1.09 -1.81 4.96
CA THR A 220 -1.82 -1.76 3.68
C THR A 220 -3.27 -2.19 3.87
N CYS A 221 -4.22 -1.37 3.44
CA CYS A 221 -5.64 -1.74 3.43
C CYS A 221 -5.92 -2.82 2.37
N THR A 222 -6.62 -3.89 2.74
CA THR A 222 -6.93 -4.99 1.81
C THR A 222 -7.98 -4.61 0.76
N ALA A 223 -8.86 -3.63 1.06
CA ALA A 223 -9.92 -3.17 0.17
C ALA A 223 -9.45 -2.08 -0.81
N CYS A 224 -9.00 -0.93 -0.30
CA CYS A 224 -8.58 0.21 -1.15
C CYS A 224 -7.10 0.21 -1.53
N ARG A 225 -6.27 -0.66 -0.93
CA ARG A 225 -4.82 -0.76 -1.20
C ARG A 225 -3.98 0.46 -0.82
N ARG A 226 -4.58 1.51 -0.24
CA ARG A 226 -3.83 2.60 0.39
C ARG A 226 -2.98 2.08 1.54
N ILE A 227 -1.81 2.67 1.73
CA ILE A 227 -0.90 2.39 2.82
C ILE A 227 -1.10 3.46 3.88
N ILE A 228 -1.56 3.04 5.05
CA ILE A 228 -1.60 3.85 6.26
C ILE A 228 -0.16 3.96 6.77
N CYS A 229 0.31 5.18 6.96
CA CYS A 229 1.58 5.49 7.63
C CYS A 229 1.24 6.14 8.97
N PHE A 230 1.40 5.38 10.06
CA PHE A 230 1.17 5.87 11.41
C PHE A 230 2.52 6.16 12.06
N THR A 231 2.80 7.45 12.29
CA THR A 231 4.09 7.93 12.77
C THR A 231 3.97 8.56 14.15
N LEU A 232 4.85 8.15 15.06
CA LEU A 232 5.10 8.82 16.33
C LEU A 232 6.45 9.54 16.25
N PHE A 233 6.45 10.83 16.57
CA PHE A 233 7.67 11.64 16.65
C PHE A 233 8.04 11.87 18.11
N ARG A 234 9.33 11.99 18.39
CA ARG A 234 9.82 12.30 19.74
C ARG A 234 9.33 13.66 20.23
N ASP A 235 9.53 14.68 19.39
CA ASP A 235 9.36 16.09 19.78
C ASP A 235 8.20 16.80 19.05
N SER A 236 7.34 16.06 18.35
CA SER A 236 6.17 16.62 17.65
C SER A 236 4.94 15.72 17.71
N SER A 237 3.79 16.27 17.33
CA SER A 237 2.53 15.52 17.27
C SER A 237 2.63 14.32 16.32
N ALA A 238 1.95 13.23 16.69
CA ALA A 238 1.82 12.05 15.83
C ALA A 238 1.08 12.40 14.53
N THR A 239 1.41 11.67 13.47
CA THR A 239 0.77 11.83 12.15
C THR A 239 0.18 10.51 11.68
N PHE A 240 -0.90 10.60 10.90
CA PHE A 240 -1.60 9.45 10.32
C PHE A 240 -1.90 9.75 8.84
N GLY A 241 -1.10 9.20 7.92
CA GLY A 241 -1.21 9.48 6.49
C GLY A 241 -1.75 8.30 5.70
N TYR A 242 -2.40 8.56 4.57
CA TYR A 242 -2.67 7.55 3.54
C TYR A 242 -1.79 7.83 2.32
N HIS A 243 -1.11 6.80 1.83
CA HIS A 243 -0.14 6.93 0.74
C HIS A 243 -0.29 5.80 -0.28
N VAL A 244 0.16 6.04 -1.51
CA VAL A 244 0.43 4.97 -2.48
C VAL A 244 1.76 4.30 -2.16
N LEU A 245 1.98 3.11 -2.74
CA LEU A 245 3.18 2.30 -2.50
C LEU A 245 4.48 3.08 -2.66
N ASN A 246 4.66 3.78 -3.78
CA ASN A 246 5.90 4.49 -4.07
C ASN A 246 6.20 5.60 -3.05
N ASP A 247 5.18 6.32 -2.61
CA ASP A 247 5.33 7.40 -1.64
C ASP A 247 5.64 6.84 -0.25
N ALA A 248 4.92 5.79 0.17
CA ALA A 248 5.16 5.12 1.44
C ALA A 248 6.58 4.53 1.51
N MET A 249 7.07 3.94 0.40
CA MET A 249 8.41 3.38 0.31
C MET A 249 9.54 4.43 0.42
N ARG A 250 9.27 5.67 0.03
CA ARG A 250 10.22 6.80 0.09
C ARG A 250 10.25 7.49 1.45
N ARG A 251 9.37 7.10 2.39
CA ARG A 251 9.36 7.69 3.72
C ARG A 251 10.66 7.36 4.47
N PRO A 252 11.16 8.27 5.32
CA PRO A 252 12.34 8.00 6.13
C PRO A 252 12.08 6.88 7.15
N LEU A 253 13.08 6.00 7.32
CA LEU A 253 13.13 4.98 8.37
C LEU A 253 14.51 5.02 9.01
N GLU A 254 14.56 5.43 10.28
CA GLU A 254 15.77 5.34 11.10
C GLU A 254 16.14 3.87 11.36
N ALA A 255 17.41 3.62 11.68
CA ALA A 255 17.82 2.29 12.10
C ALA A 255 17.08 1.91 13.39
N ILE A 256 16.32 0.81 13.34
CA ILE A 256 15.59 0.32 14.51
C ILE A 256 16.61 -0.18 15.53
N PRO A 257 16.64 0.35 16.77
CA PRO A 257 17.59 -0.08 17.79
C PRO A 257 17.32 -1.53 18.23
N PRO A 258 18.34 -2.25 18.71
CA PRO A 258 18.19 -3.61 19.24
C PRO A 258 17.10 -3.68 20.32
N VAL A 259 16.32 -4.77 20.31
CA VAL A 259 15.16 -4.94 21.22
C VAL A 259 15.54 -4.86 22.68
N GLU A 260 16.77 -5.24 23.04
CA GLU A 260 17.28 -5.25 24.41
C GLU A 260 17.35 -3.85 25.01
N GLN A 261 17.28 -2.80 24.18
CA GLN A 261 17.32 -1.41 24.60
C GLN A 261 15.93 -0.82 24.90
N TRP A 262 14.84 -1.46 24.47
CA TRP A 262 13.49 -0.87 24.55
C TRP A 262 12.35 -1.86 24.83
N GLY A 263 12.54 -3.15 24.54
CA GLY A 263 11.55 -4.19 24.72
C GLY A 263 11.49 -4.70 26.16
N GLU A 264 10.32 -5.18 26.56
CA GLU A 264 10.16 -5.92 27.82
C GLU A 264 10.69 -7.36 27.69
N GLU A 265 10.90 -8.05 28.81
CA GLU A 265 11.47 -9.41 28.85
C GLU A 265 10.80 -10.40 27.89
N ALA A 266 9.46 -10.37 27.81
CA ALA A 266 8.71 -11.25 26.90
C ALA A 266 8.99 -10.94 25.42
N ARG A 267 9.15 -9.66 25.07
CA ARG A 267 9.44 -9.23 23.69
C ARG A 267 10.90 -9.49 23.32
N ILE A 268 11.83 -9.32 24.27
CA ILE A 268 13.24 -9.71 24.12
C ILE A 268 13.33 -11.21 23.89
N ALA A 269 12.67 -12.03 24.71
CA ALA A 269 12.64 -13.48 24.53
C ALA A 269 12.06 -13.89 23.16
N GLN A 270 11.03 -13.18 22.69
CA GLN A 270 10.47 -13.41 21.35
C GLN A 270 11.47 -13.06 20.23
N GLU A 271 12.21 -11.96 20.36
CA GLU A 271 13.28 -11.62 19.41
C GLU A 271 14.42 -12.64 19.49
N ASP A 272 14.68 -13.16 20.69
CA ASP A 272 15.74 -14.12 20.89
C ASP A 272 15.48 -15.43 20.12
N ASP A 273 14.21 -15.84 20.07
CA ASP A 273 13.72 -16.97 19.26
C ASP A 273 13.54 -16.64 17.77
N ALA A 274 13.60 -15.36 17.39
CA ALA A 274 13.44 -14.92 16.02
C ALA A 274 14.70 -15.19 15.17
N MET A 275 14.54 -15.05 13.85
CA MET A 275 15.65 -15.14 12.92
C MET A 275 16.42 -13.82 12.95
N ARG A 276 17.75 -13.87 13.02
CA ARG A 276 18.64 -12.70 13.18
C ARG A 276 19.60 -12.57 12.01
N TYR A 277 19.88 -11.35 11.61
CA TYR A 277 20.90 -11.05 10.62
C TYR A 277 22.31 -11.43 11.12
N VAL A 278 23.14 -12.02 10.23
CA VAL A 278 24.54 -12.35 10.51
C VAL A 278 25.48 -11.59 9.55
N ASP A 279 25.31 -11.76 8.25
CA ASP A 279 26.12 -11.11 7.21
C ASP A 279 25.35 -11.04 5.89
N HIS A 280 25.81 -10.23 4.92
CA HIS A 280 25.27 -10.22 3.56
C HIS A 280 26.28 -9.77 2.51
N GLU A 281 26.05 -10.18 1.27
CA GLU A 281 26.65 -9.60 0.07
C GLU A 281 25.58 -8.79 -0.68
N PRO A 282 25.73 -7.47 -0.85
CA PRO A 282 24.74 -6.63 -1.50
C PRO A 282 24.29 -7.16 -2.85
N GLY A 283 22.97 -7.33 -3.01
CA GLY A 283 22.37 -7.81 -4.26
C GLY A 283 22.52 -9.31 -4.52
N ALA A 284 23.20 -10.08 -3.66
CA ALA A 284 23.48 -11.50 -3.88
C ALA A 284 22.88 -12.43 -2.81
N TRP A 285 23.22 -12.27 -1.54
CA TRP A 285 22.77 -13.19 -0.49
C TRP A 285 22.73 -12.56 0.90
N PHE A 286 21.89 -13.11 1.78
CA PHE A 286 21.85 -12.84 3.21
C PHE A 286 22.11 -14.12 4.01
N LEU A 287 22.92 -14.02 5.05
CA LEU A 287 23.14 -15.06 6.04
C LEU A 287 22.40 -14.66 7.31
N VAL A 288 21.55 -15.56 7.79
CA VAL A 288 20.73 -15.35 8.99
C VAL A 288 20.84 -16.54 9.93
N GLU A 289 20.63 -16.31 11.22
CA GLU A 289 20.69 -17.32 12.28
C GLU A 289 19.32 -17.48 12.96
N LYS A 290 18.93 -18.71 13.29
CA LYS A 290 17.80 -18.97 14.18
C LYS A 290 18.11 -20.18 15.05
N GLN A 291 18.01 -20.03 16.37
CA GLN A 291 18.23 -21.09 17.37
C GLN A 291 19.54 -21.87 17.14
N GLY A 292 20.64 -21.16 16.87
CA GLY A 292 21.97 -21.74 16.61
C GLY A 292 22.17 -22.36 15.23
N GLY A 293 21.14 -22.36 14.37
CA GLY A 293 21.23 -22.80 12.98
C GLY A 293 21.46 -21.62 12.04
N LEU A 294 22.40 -21.76 11.09
CA LEU A 294 22.62 -20.79 10.02
C LEU A 294 21.81 -21.15 8.78
N PHE A 295 21.24 -20.12 8.16
CA PHE A 295 20.44 -20.20 6.95
C PHE A 295 20.96 -19.17 5.93
N LEU A 296 21.07 -19.60 4.68
CA LEU A 296 21.46 -18.79 3.55
C LEU A 296 20.23 -18.49 2.70
N ASP A 297 19.88 -17.22 2.61
CA ASP A 297 18.96 -16.69 1.61
C ASP A 297 19.75 -16.19 0.40
N ALA A 298 19.71 -16.93 -0.71
CA ALA A 298 20.49 -16.63 -1.91
C ALA A 298 19.58 -16.26 -3.08
N ARG A 299 19.87 -15.14 -3.72
CA ARG A 299 19.14 -14.69 -4.92
C ARG A 299 19.52 -15.53 -6.14
N TYR A 300 18.54 -15.81 -6.97
CA TYR A 300 18.73 -16.47 -8.26
C TYR A 300 17.80 -15.85 -9.31
N SER A 301 18.21 -15.88 -10.57
CA SER A 301 17.36 -15.45 -11.69
C SER A 301 16.67 -16.67 -12.30
N TYR A 302 15.33 -16.62 -12.35
CA TYR A 302 14.51 -17.60 -13.06
C TYR A 302 14.68 -17.45 -14.58
N ASN A 303 14.69 -16.21 -15.07
CA ASN A 303 15.05 -15.81 -16.42
C ASN A 303 15.55 -14.35 -16.41
N THR A 304 15.79 -13.76 -17.58
CA THR A 304 16.28 -12.36 -17.71
C THR A 304 15.34 -11.29 -17.13
N MET A 305 14.12 -11.64 -16.74
CA MET A 305 13.09 -10.72 -16.26
C MET A 305 12.56 -11.02 -14.85
N LEU A 306 12.93 -12.15 -14.25
CA LEU A 306 12.40 -12.62 -12.97
C LEU A 306 13.53 -13.08 -12.06
N ASP A 307 13.74 -12.33 -10.99
CA ASP A 307 14.60 -12.71 -9.87
C ASP A 307 13.74 -13.25 -8.71
N ASP A 308 14.22 -14.27 -8.04
CA ASP A 308 13.67 -14.79 -6.79
C ASP A 308 14.83 -15.16 -5.86
N SER A 309 14.52 -15.83 -4.75
CA SER A 309 15.49 -16.25 -3.74
C SER A 309 15.12 -17.62 -3.18
N ALA A 310 16.11 -18.34 -2.67
CA ALA A 310 15.91 -19.62 -2.00
C ALA A 310 16.58 -19.57 -0.63
N LEU A 311 15.84 -20.01 0.39
CA LEU A 311 16.34 -20.12 1.74
C LEU A 311 16.74 -21.56 2.02
N ILE A 312 18.02 -21.81 2.29
CA ILE A 312 18.52 -23.12 2.69
C ILE A 312 19.13 -23.07 4.09
N ARG A 313 18.94 -24.12 4.89
CA ARG A 313 19.74 -24.33 6.10
C ARG A 313 21.11 -24.89 5.71
N LEU A 314 22.17 -24.34 6.31
CA LEU A 314 23.52 -24.86 6.10
C LEU A 314 23.64 -26.25 6.75
N ASP A 315 24.16 -27.21 5.98
CA ASP A 315 24.53 -28.53 6.51
C ASP A 315 25.88 -28.50 7.26
N GLU A 316 26.27 -29.62 7.86
CA GLU A 316 27.52 -29.69 8.62
C GLU A 316 28.79 -29.39 7.78
N THR A 317 28.79 -29.75 6.50
CA THR A 317 29.91 -29.53 5.59
C THR A 317 30.01 -28.06 5.20
N GLU A 318 28.88 -27.43 4.94
CA GLU A 318 28.75 -26.01 4.66
C GLU A 318 29.09 -25.16 5.89
N LEU A 319 28.65 -25.58 7.09
CA LEU A 319 29.03 -24.95 8.37
C LEU A 319 30.54 -25.05 8.63
N LYS A 320 31.15 -26.22 8.42
CA LYS A 320 32.61 -26.38 8.54
C LYS A 320 33.34 -25.51 7.53
N SER A 321 32.84 -25.43 6.29
CA SER A 321 33.39 -24.55 5.26
C SER A 321 33.31 -23.08 5.64
N TYR A 322 32.17 -22.64 6.19
CA TYR A 322 31.98 -21.28 6.68
C TYR A 322 32.92 -20.96 7.85
N ARG A 323 33.07 -21.86 8.83
CA ARG A 323 34.00 -21.66 9.95
C ARG A 323 35.46 -21.56 9.50
N ALA A 324 35.84 -22.25 8.43
CA ALA A 324 37.21 -22.25 7.92
C ALA A 324 37.52 -21.06 6.97
N ARG A 325 36.55 -20.64 6.15
CA ARG A 325 36.76 -19.67 5.05
C ARG A 325 35.91 -18.40 5.16
N GLY A 326 35.04 -18.31 6.16
CA GLY A 326 34.15 -17.18 6.38
C GLY A 326 33.25 -16.87 5.19
N ARG A 327 33.11 -15.57 4.90
CA ARG A 327 32.25 -15.00 3.85
C ARG A 327 32.45 -15.66 2.47
N ASP A 328 33.69 -15.98 2.10
CA ASP A 328 33.99 -16.58 0.79
C ASP A 328 33.31 -17.95 0.58
N ALA A 329 33.13 -18.73 1.64
CA ALA A 329 32.41 -20.00 1.58
C ALA A 329 30.92 -19.78 1.24
N ILE A 330 30.33 -18.74 1.82
CA ILE A 330 28.92 -18.40 1.63
C ILE A 330 28.70 -17.85 0.23
N SER A 331 29.55 -16.94 -0.22
CA SER A 331 29.50 -16.43 -1.60
C SER A 331 29.65 -17.55 -2.63
N ALA A 332 30.55 -18.51 -2.40
CA ALA A 332 30.70 -19.67 -3.27
C ALA A 332 29.46 -20.59 -3.24
N LEU A 333 28.82 -20.77 -2.08
CA LEU A 333 27.59 -21.55 -1.94
C LEU A 333 26.40 -20.87 -2.62
N ALA A 334 26.22 -19.57 -2.42
CA ALA A 334 25.17 -18.78 -3.06
C ALA A 334 25.28 -18.83 -4.58
N LYS A 335 26.51 -18.68 -5.12
CA LYS A 335 26.78 -18.83 -6.55
C LYS A 335 26.41 -20.23 -7.06
N ARG A 336 26.84 -21.29 -6.35
CA ARG A 336 26.47 -22.67 -6.71
C ARG A 336 24.96 -22.87 -6.70
N LEU A 337 24.25 -22.31 -5.72
CA LEU A 337 22.79 -22.38 -5.66
C LEU A 337 22.18 -21.73 -6.90
N ALA A 338 22.56 -20.49 -7.21
CA ALA A 338 22.06 -19.77 -8.37
C ALA A 338 22.33 -20.51 -9.69
N ASP A 339 23.56 -21.00 -9.88
CA ASP A 339 23.98 -21.72 -11.09
C ASP A 339 23.23 -23.06 -11.29
N ASN A 340 22.72 -23.67 -10.21
CA ASN A 340 22.01 -24.95 -10.25
C ASN A 340 20.48 -24.80 -10.30
N ALA A 341 19.95 -23.59 -10.54
CA ALA A 341 18.52 -23.33 -10.77
C ALA A 341 17.61 -24.00 -9.72
N PRO A 342 17.55 -23.52 -8.46
CA PRO A 342 16.86 -24.18 -7.35
C PRO A 342 15.35 -24.34 -7.58
N TYR A 343 14.79 -23.64 -8.56
CA TYR A 343 13.40 -23.76 -8.97
C TYR A 343 13.08 -25.03 -9.78
N LYS A 344 14.08 -25.79 -10.22
CA LYS A 344 13.91 -27.06 -10.96
C LYS A 344 13.99 -28.26 -10.03
N GLU A 345 13.11 -29.24 -10.18
CA GLU A 345 13.05 -30.42 -9.30
C GLU A 345 14.35 -31.23 -9.28
N GLU A 346 15.11 -31.23 -10.37
CA GLU A 346 16.39 -31.94 -10.49
C GLU A 346 17.54 -31.24 -9.75
N SER A 347 17.32 -29.99 -9.31
CA SER A 347 18.34 -29.23 -8.59
C SER A 347 18.58 -29.84 -7.21
N PRO A 348 19.86 -30.01 -6.78
CA PRO A 348 20.17 -30.44 -5.41
C PRO A 348 19.68 -29.44 -4.35
N PHE A 349 19.31 -28.22 -4.75
CA PHE A 349 18.78 -27.19 -3.85
C PHE A 349 17.26 -27.13 -3.81
N HIS A 350 16.55 -27.80 -4.72
CA HIS A 350 15.10 -27.71 -4.83
C HIS A 350 14.37 -28.16 -3.55
N GLN A 351 14.71 -29.35 -3.07
CA GLN A 351 14.13 -29.92 -1.85
C GLN A 351 14.63 -29.23 -0.57
N ARG A 352 15.72 -28.45 -0.67
CA ARG A 352 16.31 -27.71 0.45
C ARG A 352 15.71 -26.31 0.61
N ASP A 353 15.03 -25.81 -0.43
CA ASP A 353 14.42 -24.48 -0.43
C ASP A 353 13.23 -24.41 0.52
N LEU A 354 13.47 -23.85 1.70
CA LEU A 354 12.49 -23.70 2.76
C LEU A 354 11.35 -22.74 2.38
N PHE A 355 11.56 -21.85 1.40
CA PHE A 355 10.49 -20.98 0.90
C PHE A 355 9.43 -21.74 0.08
N ARG A 356 9.76 -22.94 -0.42
CA ARG A 356 8.83 -23.82 -1.15
C ARG A 356 8.12 -24.84 -0.25
N GLY A 357 8.71 -25.12 0.91
CA GLY A 357 8.19 -26.12 1.85
C GLY A 357 6.98 -25.67 2.66
N PRO A 358 6.38 -26.59 3.45
CA PRO A 358 5.36 -26.24 4.44
C PRO A 358 5.94 -25.22 5.43
N GLY A 359 5.32 -24.03 5.49
CA GLY A 359 5.82 -22.91 6.30
C GLY A 359 6.65 -21.87 5.52
N GLY A 360 6.80 -21.99 4.20
CA GLY A 360 7.57 -21.04 3.40
C GLY A 360 7.17 -19.56 3.59
N LYS A 361 5.88 -19.28 3.79
CA LYS A 361 5.40 -17.93 4.14
C LYS A 361 6.01 -17.41 5.46
N GLN A 362 6.02 -18.24 6.50
CA GLN A 362 6.60 -17.88 7.81
C GLN A 362 8.11 -17.66 7.72
N TYR A 363 8.81 -18.47 6.91
CA TYR A 363 10.24 -18.26 6.66
C TYR A 363 10.50 -16.96 5.90
N ARG A 364 9.72 -16.62 4.87
CA ARG A 364 9.86 -15.34 4.16
C ARG A 364 9.64 -14.16 5.10
N GLU A 365 8.59 -14.21 5.91
CA GLU A 365 8.31 -13.19 6.92
C GLU A 365 9.47 -13.05 7.92
N ALA A 366 10.00 -14.17 8.43
CA ALA A 366 11.12 -14.19 9.37
C ALA A 366 12.42 -13.63 8.77
N VAL A 367 12.77 -14.04 7.53
CA VAL A 367 13.95 -13.51 6.83
C VAL A 367 13.78 -12.02 6.55
N THR A 368 12.62 -11.60 6.04
CA THR A 368 12.34 -10.18 5.73
C THR A 368 12.49 -9.31 6.96
N ALA A 369 11.92 -9.74 8.09
CA ALA A 369 12.07 -9.05 9.37
C ALA A 369 13.55 -8.98 9.82
N ALA A 370 14.29 -10.09 9.70
CA ALA A 370 15.70 -10.16 10.10
C ALA A 370 16.60 -9.20 9.30
N ILE A 371 16.32 -9.03 8.00
CA ILE A 371 17.20 -8.28 7.09
C ILE A 371 16.74 -6.84 6.84
N VAL A 372 15.65 -6.38 7.48
CA VAL A 372 15.00 -5.08 7.20
C VAL A 372 16.00 -3.92 7.17
N ASN A 373 16.94 -3.88 8.11
CA ASN A 373 17.97 -2.85 8.27
C ASN A 373 19.17 -3.00 7.32
N HIS A 374 19.23 -4.06 6.51
CA HIS A 374 20.39 -4.45 5.69
C HIS A 374 20.06 -4.54 4.20
N THR A 375 18.83 -4.21 3.81
CA THR A 375 18.44 -4.14 2.40
C THR A 375 19.01 -2.90 1.72
N TRP A 376 19.12 -2.94 0.38
CA TRP A 376 19.50 -1.78 -0.43
C TRP A 376 18.53 -0.60 -0.22
N LEU A 377 17.23 -0.86 -0.09
CA LEU A 377 16.23 0.17 0.21
C LEU A 377 16.52 0.84 1.56
N ALA A 378 16.84 0.06 2.59
CA ALA A 378 17.22 0.61 3.89
C ALA A 378 18.51 1.44 3.82
N GLN A 379 19.49 1.05 2.99
CA GLN A 379 20.69 1.85 2.75
C GLN A 379 20.36 3.19 2.08
N GLN A 380 19.51 3.19 1.05
CA GLN A 380 19.09 4.42 0.37
C GLN A 380 18.37 5.39 1.31
N ARG A 381 17.46 4.89 2.16
CA ARG A 381 16.72 5.68 3.14
C ARG A 381 17.61 6.34 4.21
N ARG A 382 18.80 5.81 4.48
CA ARG A 382 19.76 6.41 5.42
C ARG A 382 20.58 7.54 4.80
N THR A 383 20.66 7.59 3.47
CA THR A 383 21.47 8.57 2.73
C THR A 383 20.70 9.80 2.28
N THR A 384 19.37 9.75 2.37
CA THR A 384 18.42 10.83 2.13
C THR A 384 17.94 11.40 3.46
#